data_AF-A0A563ELB4-F1
#
_entry.id   AF-A0A563ELB4-F1
#
_cell.length_a   1.000
_cell.length_b   1.000
_cell.length_c   1.000
_cell.angle_alpha   90.00
_cell.angle_beta   90.00
_cell.angle_gamma   90.00
#
_symmetry.space_group_name_H-M   'P 1'
#
loop_
_entity.id
_entity.type
_entity.pdbx_description
1 polymer ?
#
loop_
_entity_poly.entity_id
_entity_poly.type
_entity_poly.pdbx_seq_one_letter_code
_entity_poly.pdbx_strand_id
1 'polypeptide(L)'
;MSEERLDRSALQRILPPDPTGTDPSVQEVWQRMDTVEEWRDQPVGAWPHERALPWGLRFLAEALEHLARHDLARLIHLERVALCRELDDLEALGGALSDLRRNLERQGRLEEAVLIAHEEREVHLRLVAIDPWSVEVANHARREITRMLAELGRHEDAAESAASALRELREQPERSRRPSIAYDLADAQNDLAASLVHLGRLEEAYEPTAAAVEFWRTHTDEQRPRCISTLNELGRRLVSIGRVEEGNAACAEAARISGMRT
;
A
#
# COMPACT_ATOMS: atom_id res chain seq x y z
N MET A 1 -5.41 20.04 -20.00
CA MET A 1 -5.57 19.10 -21.12
C MET A 1 -6.45 17.98 -20.61
N SER A 2 -7.63 17.76 -21.18
CA SER A 2 -8.48 16.63 -20.78
C SER A 2 -7.67 15.34 -20.93
N GLU A 3 -7.48 14.58 -19.87
CA GLU A 3 -6.91 13.24 -19.98
C GLU A 3 -7.84 12.44 -20.90
N GLU A 4 -7.34 12.10 -22.08
CA GLU A 4 -8.09 11.39 -23.12
C GLU A 4 -8.40 9.99 -22.58
N ARG A 5 -9.69 9.65 -22.44
CA ARG A 5 -10.16 8.31 -22.02
C ARG A 5 -9.53 7.26 -22.94
N LEU A 6 -8.93 6.20 -22.39
CA LEU A 6 -8.33 5.14 -23.19
C LEU A 6 -9.43 4.26 -23.80
N ASP A 7 -9.87 4.60 -25.02
CA ASP A 7 -10.81 3.82 -25.81
C ASP A 7 -10.12 2.76 -26.69
N ARG A 8 -10.92 1.86 -27.26
CA ARG A 8 -10.45 0.80 -28.16
C ARG A 8 -9.61 1.35 -29.33
N SER A 9 -10.02 2.49 -29.90
CA SER A 9 -9.34 3.11 -31.05
C SER A 9 -8.00 3.72 -30.66
N ALA A 10 -7.91 4.34 -29.49
CA ALA A 10 -6.68 4.85 -28.90
C ALA A 10 -5.73 3.70 -28.55
N LEU A 11 -6.23 2.62 -27.95
CA LEU A 11 -5.44 1.43 -27.66
C LEU A 11 -4.87 0.81 -28.94
N GLN A 12 -5.65 0.74 -30.03
CA GLN A 12 -5.21 0.15 -31.29
C GLN A 12 -4.01 0.88 -31.92
N ARG A 13 -3.89 2.19 -31.66
CA ARG A 13 -2.74 2.99 -32.13
C ARG A 13 -1.45 2.65 -31.38
N ILE A 14 -1.53 2.09 -30.17
CA ILE A 14 -0.40 1.88 -29.26
C ILE A 14 -0.04 0.39 -29.13
N LEU A 15 -1.06 -0.46 -29.01
CA LEU A 15 -0.95 -1.90 -28.90
C LEU A 15 -1.65 -2.49 -30.12
N PRO A 16 -0.94 -2.94 -31.17
CA PRO A 16 -1.59 -3.53 -32.34
C PRO A 16 -2.30 -4.85 -31.95
N PRO A 17 -3.38 -5.22 -32.67
CA PRO A 17 -4.04 -6.51 -32.46
C PRO A 17 -3.09 -7.67 -32.78
N ASP A 18 -3.27 -8.80 -32.09
CA ASP A 18 -2.65 -10.08 -32.45
C ASP A 18 -3.69 -10.98 -33.15
N PRO A 19 -3.89 -10.81 -34.48
CA PRO A 19 -4.85 -11.62 -35.24
C PRO A 19 -4.41 -13.08 -35.37
N THR A 20 -3.12 -13.38 -35.14
CA THR A 20 -2.57 -14.73 -35.20
C THR A 20 -2.78 -15.50 -33.90
N GLY A 21 -3.10 -14.81 -32.80
CA GLY A 21 -3.34 -15.39 -31.49
C GLY A 21 -2.12 -16.05 -30.87
N THR A 22 -0.95 -15.50 -31.16
CA THR A 22 0.34 -16.00 -30.71
C THR A 22 0.70 -15.57 -29.28
N ASP A 23 0.14 -14.45 -28.81
CA ASP A 23 0.33 -13.90 -27.47
C ASP A 23 -1.02 -13.85 -26.72
N PRO A 24 -1.27 -14.83 -25.82
CA PRO A 24 -2.49 -14.88 -25.00
C PRO A 24 -2.69 -13.64 -24.13
N SER A 25 -1.62 -12.95 -23.71
CA SER A 25 -1.73 -11.76 -22.85
C SER A 25 -2.20 -10.54 -23.65
N VAL A 26 -1.79 -10.41 -24.91
CA VAL A 26 -2.33 -9.38 -25.82
C VAL A 26 -3.79 -9.66 -26.16
N GLN A 27 -4.16 -10.93 -26.39
CA GLN A 27 -5.55 -11.31 -26.60
C GLN A 27 -6.43 -10.99 -25.40
N GLU A 28 -5.96 -11.27 -24.19
CA GLU A 28 -6.70 -10.96 -22.97
C GLU A 28 -6.99 -9.46 -22.87
N VAL A 29 -6.01 -8.59 -23.11
CA VAL A 29 -6.23 -7.12 -23.09
C VAL A 29 -7.36 -6.73 -24.05
N TRP A 30 -7.37 -7.27 -25.27
CA TRP A 30 -8.41 -6.96 -26.25
C TRP A 30 -9.80 -7.48 -25.85
N GLN A 31 -9.87 -8.69 -25.30
CA GLN A 31 -11.10 -9.24 -24.76
C GLN A 31 -11.65 -8.36 -23.64
N ARG A 32 -10.81 -7.96 -22.68
CA ARG A 32 -11.21 -7.08 -21.57
C ARG A 32 -11.63 -5.70 -22.07
N MET A 33 -10.94 -5.15 -23.08
CA MET A 33 -11.31 -3.88 -23.69
C MET A 33 -12.70 -3.97 -24.36
N ASP A 34 -12.97 -5.03 -25.12
CA ASP A 34 -14.29 -5.24 -25.72
C ASP A 34 -15.39 -5.32 -24.66
N THR A 35 -15.14 -6.04 -23.58
CA THR A 35 -16.05 -6.12 -22.43
C THR A 35 -16.29 -4.77 -21.76
N VAL A 36 -15.26 -3.94 -21.58
CA VAL A 36 -15.39 -2.59 -21.00
C VAL A 36 -16.22 -1.68 -21.91
N GLU A 37 -15.95 -1.69 -23.22
CA GLU A 37 -16.66 -0.84 -24.18
C GLU A 37 -18.15 -1.21 -24.33
N GLU A 38 -18.52 -2.47 -24.09
CA GLU A 38 -19.92 -2.89 -24.09
C GLU A 38 -20.76 -2.14 -23.04
N TRP A 39 -20.18 -1.81 -21.88
CA TRP A 39 -20.91 -1.24 -20.74
C TRP A 39 -20.67 0.25 -20.52
N ARG A 40 -19.59 0.80 -21.07
CA ARG A 40 -19.10 2.17 -20.84
C ARG A 40 -20.14 3.26 -21.09
N ASP A 41 -20.96 3.07 -22.12
CA ASP A 41 -21.97 4.03 -22.56
C ASP A 41 -23.40 3.52 -22.26
N GLN A 42 -23.52 2.46 -21.45
CA GLN A 42 -24.79 1.91 -21.00
C GLN A 42 -25.13 2.43 -19.60
N PRO A 43 -26.42 2.69 -19.31
CA PRO A 43 -26.83 3.04 -17.95
C PRO A 43 -26.56 1.85 -16.99
N VAL A 44 -26.28 2.15 -15.72
CA VAL A 44 -25.97 1.15 -14.67
C VAL A 44 -26.97 -0.01 -14.63
N GLY A 45 -28.26 0.27 -14.82
CA GLY A 45 -29.32 -0.76 -14.81
C GLY A 45 -29.30 -1.75 -16.00
N ALA A 46 -28.52 -1.48 -17.05
CA ALA A 46 -28.32 -2.39 -18.17
C ALA A 46 -27.09 -3.30 -17.98
N TRP A 47 -26.27 -3.05 -16.96
CA TRP A 47 -25.13 -3.88 -16.66
C TRP A 47 -25.57 -5.23 -16.04
N PRO A 48 -24.76 -6.30 -16.20
CA PRO A 48 -25.05 -7.60 -15.58
C PRO A 48 -25.19 -7.54 -14.05
N HIS A 49 -24.48 -6.61 -13.41
CA HIS A 49 -24.60 -6.24 -12.00
C HIS A 49 -24.05 -4.82 -11.78
N GLU A 50 -24.37 -4.20 -10.65
CA GLU A 50 -24.03 -2.79 -10.31
C GLU A 50 -22.53 -2.46 -10.36
N ARG A 51 -21.66 -3.46 -10.17
CA ARG A 51 -20.19 -3.34 -10.21
C ARG A 51 -19.55 -3.90 -11.50
N ALA A 52 -20.31 -4.20 -12.55
CA ALA A 52 -19.77 -4.87 -13.74
C ALA A 52 -18.69 -4.04 -14.45
N LEU A 53 -18.95 -2.75 -14.71
CA LEU A 53 -17.98 -1.87 -15.35
C LEU A 53 -16.75 -1.59 -14.46
N PRO A 54 -16.88 -1.27 -13.16
CA PRO A 54 -15.72 -1.17 -12.25
C PRO A 54 -14.84 -2.43 -12.24
N TRP A 55 -15.44 -3.62 -12.26
CA TRP A 55 -14.69 -4.89 -12.35
C TRP A 55 -14.03 -5.07 -13.71
N GLY A 56 -14.72 -4.77 -14.80
CA GLY A 56 -14.16 -4.81 -16.16
C GLY A 56 -12.93 -3.92 -16.29
N LEU A 57 -13.02 -2.68 -15.79
CA LEU A 57 -11.89 -1.73 -15.78
C LEU A 57 -10.72 -2.26 -14.94
N ARG A 58 -10.98 -2.86 -13.77
CA ARG A 58 -9.92 -3.49 -12.96
C ARG A 58 -9.18 -4.56 -13.74
N PHE A 59 -9.90 -5.51 -14.35
CA PHE A 59 -9.28 -6.61 -15.08
C PHE A 59 -8.54 -6.13 -16.34
N LEU A 60 -9.06 -5.11 -17.03
CA LEU A 60 -8.36 -4.48 -18.14
C LEU A 60 -7.05 -3.83 -17.69
N ALA A 61 -7.06 -3.10 -16.57
CA ALA A 61 -5.86 -2.49 -16.02
C ALA A 61 -4.83 -3.54 -15.59
N GLU A 62 -5.26 -4.61 -14.91
CA GLU A 62 -4.40 -5.73 -14.54
C GLU A 62 -3.77 -6.39 -15.78
N ALA A 63 -4.54 -6.65 -16.84
CA ALA A 63 -4.01 -7.22 -18.08
C ALA A 63 -2.97 -6.30 -18.75
N LEU A 64 -3.20 -4.98 -18.74
CA LEU A 64 -2.22 -3.99 -19.21
C LEU A 64 -0.94 -3.98 -18.34
N GLU A 65 -1.07 -4.14 -17.02
CA GLU A 65 0.09 -4.25 -16.11
C GLU A 65 0.93 -5.49 -16.38
N HIS A 66 0.33 -6.64 -16.72
CA HIS A 66 1.05 -7.86 -17.11
C HIS A 66 1.90 -7.65 -18.38
N LEU A 67 1.47 -6.76 -19.27
CA LEU A 67 2.24 -6.33 -20.46
C LEU A 67 3.21 -5.17 -20.18
N ALA A 68 3.43 -4.83 -18.91
CA ALA A 68 4.21 -3.68 -18.46
C ALA A 68 3.75 -2.34 -19.06
N ARG A 69 2.47 -2.23 -19.46
CA ARG A 69 1.85 -0.99 -19.96
C ARG A 69 1.27 -0.18 -18.80
N HIS A 70 2.14 0.20 -17.86
CA HIS A 70 1.73 0.86 -16.62
C HIS A 70 1.03 2.22 -16.85
N ASP A 71 1.45 2.99 -17.85
CA ASP A 71 0.76 4.25 -18.22
C ASP A 71 -0.66 4.03 -18.74
N LEU A 72 -0.89 2.98 -19.53
CA LEU A 72 -2.22 2.66 -20.03
C LEU A 72 -3.11 2.13 -18.89
N ALA A 73 -2.57 1.26 -18.04
CA ALA A 73 -3.26 0.78 -16.85
C ALA A 73 -3.63 1.94 -15.91
N ARG A 74 -2.76 2.95 -15.77
CA ARG A 74 -3.04 4.17 -14.99
C ARG A 74 -4.28 4.90 -15.48
N LEU A 75 -4.44 5.09 -16.79
CA LEU A 75 -5.63 5.73 -17.37
C LEU A 75 -6.90 4.95 -17.04
N ILE A 76 -6.86 3.62 -17.11
CA ILE A 76 -8.00 2.76 -16.75
C ILE A 76 -8.30 2.80 -15.24
N HIS A 77 -7.28 2.83 -14.39
CA HIS A 77 -7.46 2.99 -12.94
C HIS A 77 -8.07 4.36 -12.59
N LEU A 78 -7.65 5.44 -13.24
CA LEU A 78 -8.22 6.77 -13.07
C LEU A 78 -9.69 6.83 -13.48
N GLU A 79 -10.03 6.22 -14.62
CA GLU A 79 -11.42 6.07 -15.07
C GLU A 79 -12.25 5.30 -14.04
N ARG A 80 -11.72 4.17 -13.53
CA ARG A 80 -12.42 3.38 -12.51
C ARG A 80 -12.65 4.17 -11.22
N VAL A 81 -11.65 4.93 -10.76
CA VAL A 81 -11.79 5.78 -9.56
C VAL A 81 -12.88 6.84 -9.79
N ALA A 82 -12.88 7.51 -10.95
CA ALA A 82 -13.92 8.48 -11.29
C ALA A 82 -15.32 7.84 -11.28
N LEU A 83 -15.46 6.67 -11.91
CA LEU A 83 -16.72 5.93 -11.95
C LEU A 83 -17.20 5.52 -10.55
N CYS A 84 -16.32 4.98 -9.70
CA CYS A 84 -16.70 4.60 -8.33
C CYS A 84 -17.20 5.80 -7.51
N ARG A 85 -16.65 7.00 -7.74
CA ARG A 85 -17.16 8.24 -7.12
C ARG A 85 -18.55 8.60 -7.63
N GLU A 86 -18.79 8.48 -8.93
CA GLU A 86 -20.10 8.76 -9.54
C GLU A 86 -21.19 7.80 -9.03
N LEU A 87 -20.83 6.54 -8.79
CA LEU A 87 -21.72 5.52 -8.25
C LEU A 87 -21.94 5.63 -6.73
N ASP A 88 -21.23 6.53 -6.04
CA ASP A 88 -21.19 6.66 -4.58
C ASP A 88 -20.89 5.31 -3.86
N ASP A 89 -20.05 4.48 -4.49
CA ASP A 89 -19.71 3.15 -4.01
C ASP A 89 -18.36 3.19 -3.27
N LEU A 90 -18.40 3.45 -1.97
CA LEU A 90 -17.21 3.58 -1.14
C LEU A 90 -16.33 2.32 -1.10
N GLU A 91 -16.93 1.13 -1.11
CA GLU A 91 -16.17 -0.13 -1.10
C GLU A 91 -15.41 -0.33 -2.43
N ALA A 92 -16.08 -0.10 -3.56
CA ALA A 92 -15.45 -0.16 -4.86
C ALA A 92 -14.41 0.95 -5.04
N LEU A 93 -14.67 2.14 -4.50
CA LEU A 93 -13.72 3.26 -4.51
C LEU A 93 -12.45 2.94 -3.70
N GLY A 94 -12.58 2.36 -2.50
CA GLY A 94 -11.43 1.97 -1.69
C GLY A 94 -10.48 1.03 -2.44
N GLY A 95 -11.04 -0.05 -3.03
CA GLY A 95 -10.25 -0.96 -3.87
C GLY A 95 -9.67 -0.28 -5.12
N ALA A 96 -10.40 0.65 -5.74
CA ALA A 96 -9.92 1.38 -6.90
C ALA A 96 -8.71 2.28 -6.59
N LEU A 97 -8.75 2.98 -5.46
CA LEU A 97 -7.66 3.82 -4.97
C LEU A 97 -6.43 2.97 -4.61
N SER A 98 -6.61 1.81 -3.95
CA SER A 98 -5.50 0.91 -3.63
C SER A 98 -4.74 0.45 -4.88
N ASP A 99 -5.43 0.06 -5.96
CA ASP A 99 -4.74 -0.41 -7.16
C ASP A 99 -4.10 0.76 -7.94
N LEU A 100 -4.76 1.93 -7.99
CA LEU A 100 -4.18 3.14 -8.60
C LEU A 100 -2.89 3.55 -7.87
N ARG A 101 -2.89 3.54 -6.55
CA ARG A 101 -1.70 3.80 -5.73
C ARG A 101 -0.55 2.85 -6.10
N ARG A 102 -0.80 1.54 -6.10
CA ARG A 102 0.23 0.54 -6.48
C ARG A 102 0.73 0.74 -7.90
N ASN A 103 -0.14 1.10 -8.83
CA ASN A 103 0.23 1.40 -10.20
C ASN A 103 1.13 2.64 -10.31
N LEU A 104 0.84 3.70 -9.54
CA LEU A 104 1.66 4.92 -9.46
C LEU A 104 3.04 4.65 -8.84
N GLU A 105 3.09 3.84 -7.78
CA GLU A 105 4.36 3.45 -7.14
C GLU A 105 5.27 2.69 -8.11
N ARG A 106 4.73 1.74 -8.89
CA ARG A 106 5.52 1.03 -9.92
C ARG A 106 6.10 1.96 -10.98
N GLN A 107 5.47 3.11 -11.21
CA GLN A 107 5.97 4.16 -12.11
C GLN A 107 6.91 5.15 -11.41
N GLY A 108 7.16 5.01 -10.11
CA GLY A 108 7.95 5.96 -9.33
C GLY A 108 7.25 7.31 -9.09
N ARG A 109 5.94 7.41 -9.34
CA ARG A 109 5.14 8.65 -9.18
C ARG A 109 4.67 8.79 -7.74
N LEU A 110 5.63 8.81 -6.81
CA LEU A 110 5.37 8.69 -5.38
C LEU A 110 4.58 9.89 -4.81
N GLU A 111 4.79 11.11 -5.32
CA GLU A 111 4.02 12.28 -4.88
C GLU A 111 2.52 12.10 -5.14
N GLU A 112 2.16 11.58 -6.31
CA GLU A 112 0.77 11.29 -6.67
C GLU A 112 0.23 10.09 -5.88
N ALA A 113 1.06 9.05 -5.69
CA ALA A 113 0.68 7.88 -4.92
C ALA A 113 0.35 8.24 -3.45
N VAL A 114 1.10 9.18 -2.84
CA VAL A 114 0.82 9.71 -1.50
C VAL A 114 -0.57 10.38 -1.45
N LEU A 115 -0.92 11.18 -2.45
CA LEU A 115 -2.25 11.82 -2.51
C LEU A 115 -3.38 10.77 -2.59
N ILE A 116 -3.21 9.77 -3.45
CA ILE A 116 -4.18 8.66 -3.59
C ILE A 116 -4.28 7.84 -2.29
N ALA A 117 -3.16 7.59 -1.61
CA ALA A 117 -3.16 6.85 -0.34
C ALA A 117 -3.86 7.62 0.80
N HIS A 118 -3.77 8.96 0.81
CA HIS A 118 -4.52 9.79 1.75
C HIS A 118 -6.03 9.67 1.53
N GLU A 119 -6.47 9.71 0.27
CA GLU A 119 -7.88 9.50 -0.08
C GLU A 119 -8.33 8.07 0.25
N GLU A 120 -7.53 7.05 -0.09
CA GLU A 120 -7.77 5.64 0.26
C GLU A 120 -8.02 5.48 1.76
N ARG A 121 -7.15 6.09 2.59
CA ARG A 121 -7.32 6.10 4.04
C ARG A 121 -8.62 6.76 4.48
N GLU A 122 -8.97 7.92 3.91
CA GLU A 122 -10.21 8.61 4.26
C GLU A 122 -11.46 7.78 3.93
N VAL A 123 -11.48 7.17 2.74
CA VAL A 123 -12.56 6.27 2.31
C VAL A 123 -12.70 5.10 3.27
N HIS A 124 -11.60 4.43 3.64
CA HIS A 124 -11.64 3.32 4.57
C HIS A 124 -12.04 3.74 5.99
N LEU A 125 -11.67 4.93 6.45
CA LEU A 125 -12.16 5.47 7.72
C LEU A 125 -13.68 5.71 7.70
N ARG A 126 -14.25 6.17 6.58
CA ARG A 126 -15.71 6.28 6.42
C ARG A 126 -16.39 4.91 6.44
N LEU A 127 -15.78 3.91 5.81
CA LEU A 127 -16.29 2.54 5.76
C LEU A 127 -16.32 1.85 7.13
N VAL A 128 -15.57 2.32 8.14
CA VAL A 128 -15.59 1.75 9.52
C VAL A 128 -17.00 1.72 10.11
N ALA A 129 -17.88 2.65 9.73
CA ALA A 129 -19.27 2.68 10.18
C ALA A 129 -20.11 1.48 9.67
N ILE A 130 -19.69 0.88 8.56
CA ILE A 130 -20.38 -0.23 7.88
C ILE A 130 -19.63 -1.54 8.15
N ASP A 131 -18.31 -1.52 7.95
CA ASP A 131 -17.40 -2.63 8.19
C ASP A 131 -16.28 -2.19 9.13
N PRO A 132 -16.34 -2.58 10.41
CA PRO A 132 -15.29 -2.31 11.37
C PRO A 132 -13.90 -2.87 10.98
N TRP A 133 -13.79 -3.81 10.03
CA TRP A 133 -12.49 -4.29 9.51
C TRP A 133 -11.78 -3.24 8.62
N SER A 134 -12.50 -2.26 8.08
CA SER A 134 -11.93 -1.21 7.23
C SER A 134 -10.88 -0.33 7.94
N VAL A 135 -10.84 -0.32 9.28
CA VAL A 135 -9.79 0.38 10.05
C VAL A 135 -8.40 -0.20 9.77
N GLU A 136 -8.29 -1.50 9.53
CA GLU A 136 -7.02 -2.18 9.22
C GLU A 136 -6.49 -1.70 7.87
N VAL A 137 -7.37 -1.53 6.89
CA VAL A 137 -7.01 -1.01 5.57
C VAL A 137 -6.60 0.46 5.66
N ALA A 138 -7.29 1.26 6.48
CA ALA A 138 -6.89 2.64 6.74
C ALA A 138 -5.51 2.75 7.43
N ASN A 139 -5.21 1.85 8.37
CA ASN A 139 -3.89 1.77 9.00
C ASN A 139 -2.81 1.33 8.01
N HIS A 140 -3.10 0.36 7.16
CA HIS A 140 -2.20 -0.04 6.07
C HIS A 140 -1.92 1.14 5.12
N ALA A 141 -2.95 1.83 4.63
CA ALA A 141 -2.79 3.01 3.76
C ALA A 141 -1.91 4.10 4.42
N ARG A 142 -2.05 4.31 5.73
CA ARG A 142 -1.14 5.21 6.47
C ARG A 142 0.31 4.76 6.46
N ARG A 143 0.57 3.46 6.62
CA ARG A 143 1.95 2.94 6.54
C ARG A 143 2.56 3.15 5.17
N GLU A 144 1.77 2.95 4.11
CA GLU A 144 2.20 3.24 2.75
C GLU A 144 2.51 4.72 2.55
N ILE A 145 1.68 5.63 3.10
CA ILE A 145 1.98 7.08 3.12
C ILE A 145 3.33 7.35 3.79
N THR A 146 3.54 6.83 5.01
CA THR A 146 4.78 7.03 5.76
C THR A 146 6.00 6.54 4.99
N ARG A 147 5.92 5.34 4.40
CA ARG A 147 6.99 4.76 3.58
C ARG A 147 7.29 5.62 2.36
N MET A 148 6.27 6.01 1.60
CA MET A 148 6.47 6.83 0.39
C MET A 148 7.01 8.23 0.73
N LEU A 149 6.59 8.84 1.84
CA LEU A 149 7.18 10.10 2.32
C LEU A 149 8.67 9.95 2.63
N ALA A 150 9.07 8.86 3.28
CA ALA A 150 10.48 8.58 3.54
C ALA A 150 11.28 8.34 2.25
N GLU A 151 10.72 7.62 1.27
CA GLU A 151 11.34 7.40 -0.05
C GLU A 151 11.50 8.71 -0.84
N LEU A 152 10.59 9.66 -0.66
CA LEU A 152 10.67 11.02 -1.20
C LEU A 152 11.66 11.93 -0.44
N GLY A 153 12.32 11.42 0.60
CA GLY A 153 13.22 12.21 1.46
C GLY A 153 12.51 13.18 2.40
N ARG A 154 11.17 13.10 2.51
CA ARG A 154 10.34 13.93 3.40
C ARG A 154 10.27 13.31 4.79
N HIS A 155 11.43 13.18 5.44
CA HIS A 155 11.59 12.42 6.67
C HIS A 155 10.86 13.05 7.87
N GLU A 156 10.71 14.37 7.92
CA GLU A 156 9.87 15.05 8.92
C GLU A 156 8.41 14.65 8.79
N ASP A 157 7.85 14.68 7.58
CA ASP A 157 6.46 14.31 7.31
C ASP A 157 6.21 12.81 7.60
N ALA A 158 7.18 11.95 7.26
CA ALA A 158 7.14 10.53 7.59
C ALA A 158 7.14 10.30 9.11
N ALA A 159 7.99 11.01 9.85
CA ALA A 159 8.03 10.94 11.31
C ALA A 159 6.72 11.42 11.94
N GLU A 160 6.13 12.51 11.44
CA GLU A 160 4.84 13.00 11.91
C GLU A 160 3.70 12.00 11.63
N SER A 161 3.65 11.43 10.42
CA SER A 161 2.67 10.40 10.05
C SER A 161 2.76 9.17 10.97
N ALA A 162 3.97 8.65 11.21
CA ALA A 162 4.21 7.52 12.11
C ALA A 162 3.84 7.85 13.57
N ALA A 163 4.22 9.04 14.06
CA ALA A 163 3.87 9.49 15.41
C ALA A 163 2.34 9.63 15.59
N SER A 164 1.63 10.13 14.57
CA SER A 164 0.18 10.19 14.60
C SER A 164 -0.46 8.80 14.59
N ALA A 165 0.08 7.87 13.81
CA ALA A 165 -0.36 6.47 13.84
C ALA A 165 -0.26 5.87 15.24
N LEU A 166 0.87 6.06 15.93
CA LEU A 166 1.07 5.57 17.30
C LEU A 166 0.06 6.17 18.29
N ARG A 167 -0.22 7.47 18.18
CA ARG A 167 -1.18 8.15 19.03
C ARG A 167 -2.58 7.56 18.84
N GLU A 168 -3.03 7.49 17.59
CA GLU A 168 -4.36 6.97 17.26
C GLU A 168 -4.52 5.50 17.65
N LEU A 169 -3.52 4.65 17.42
CA LEU A 169 -3.53 3.23 17.81
C LEU A 169 -3.62 3.06 19.33
N ARG A 170 -2.93 3.90 20.11
CA ARG A 170 -2.98 3.86 21.58
C ARG A 170 -4.31 4.34 22.14
N GLU A 171 -4.90 5.36 21.52
CA GLU A 171 -6.18 5.95 21.90
C GLU A 171 -7.38 5.07 21.52
N GLN A 172 -7.19 3.99 20.75
CA GLN A 172 -8.27 3.07 20.43
C GLN A 172 -8.86 2.42 21.69
N PRO A 173 -10.19 2.49 21.90
CA PRO A 173 -10.86 1.92 23.06
C PRO A 173 -10.59 0.41 23.20
N GLU A 174 -10.37 -0.08 24.42
CA GLU A 174 -10.07 -1.51 24.66
C GLU A 174 -11.13 -2.45 24.08
N ARG A 175 -12.41 -2.08 24.18
CA ARG A 175 -13.54 -2.83 23.59
C ARG A 175 -13.50 -2.93 22.06
N SER A 176 -12.74 -2.04 21.42
CA SER A 176 -12.52 -1.98 19.97
C SER A 176 -11.13 -2.52 19.61
N ARG A 177 -10.29 -2.89 20.60
CA ARG A 177 -8.93 -3.34 20.33
C ARG A 177 -8.95 -4.75 19.75
N ARG A 178 -8.38 -4.86 18.56
CA ARG A 178 -8.17 -6.13 17.86
C ARG A 178 -6.75 -6.64 18.10
N PRO A 179 -6.51 -7.95 17.99
CA PRO A 179 -5.15 -8.50 18.08
C PRO A 179 -4.16 -7.87 17.08
N SER A 180 -4.63 -7.45 15.91
CA SER A 180 -3.85 -6.77 14.86
C SER A 180 -3.24 -5.44 15.30
N ILE A 181 -3.87 -4.71 16.24
CA ILE A 181 -3.39 -3.39 16.69
C ILE A 181 -1.99 -3.47 17.28
N ALA A 182 -1.65 -4.57 17.95
CA ALA A 182 -0.32 -4.74 18.51
C ALA A 182 0.75 -4.83 17.41
N TYR A 183 0.44 -5.48 16.29
CA TYR A 183 1.28 -5.51 15.10
C TYR A 183 1.40 -4.13 14.45
N ASP A 184 0.28 -3.42 14.29
CA ASP A 184 0.28 -2.05 13.76
C ASP A 184 1.09 -1.09 14.63
N LEU A 185 1.04 -1.24 15.96
CA LEU A 185 1.81 -0.44 16.90
C LEU A 185 3.31 -0.68 16.73
N ALA A 186 3.73 -1.94 16.62
CA ALA A 186 5.12 -2.31 16.41
C ALA A 186 5.66 -1.83 15.05
N ASP A 187 4.83 -1.91 14.02
CA ASP A 187 5.17 -1.39 12.69
C ASP A 187 5.32 0.14 12.71
N ALA A 188 4.35 0.87 13.28
CA ALA A 188 4.43 2.33 13.41
C ALA A 188 5.61 2.79 14.28
N GLN A 189 6.00 1.99 15.29
CA GLN A 189 7.21 2.22 16.08
C GLN A 189 8.46 2.12 15.22
N ASN A 190 8.56 1.06 14.40
CA ASN A 190 9.70 0.89 13.52
C ASN A 190 9.79 1.99 12.44
N ASP A 191 8.66 2.40 11.87
CA ASP A 191 8.57 3.46 10.86
C ASP A 191 8.97 4.83 11.43
N LEU A 192 8.52 5.15 12.66
CA LEU A 192 8.95 6.35 13.38
C LEU A 192 10.46 6.34 13.62
N ALA A 193 10.98 5.22 14.11
CA ALA A 193 12.40 5.08 14.40
C ALA A 193 13.27 5.22 13.14
N ALA A 194 12.84 4.65 12.01
CA ALA A 194 13.54 4.80 10.73
C ALA A 194 13.58 6.26 10.28
N SER A 195 12.45 6.97 10.39
CA SER A 195 12.37 8.39 10.04
C SER A 195 13.28 9.25 10.93
N LEU A 196 13.32 8.97 12.24
CA LEU A 196 14.21 9.66 13.19
C LEU A 196 15.70 9.45 12.88
N VAL A 197 16.09 8.24 12.45
CA VAL A 197 17.47 7.97 12.02
C VAL A 197 17.85 8.82 10.81
N HIS A 198 16.97 8.92 9.81
CA HIS A 198 17.22 9.76 8.63
C HIS A 198 17.32 11.25 8.98
N LEU A 199 16.63 11.70 10.03
CA LEU A 199 16.74 13.06 10.58
C LEU A 199 17.99 13.28 11.46
N GLY A 200 18.83 12.26 11.66
CA GLY A 200 19.98 12.32 12.55
C GLY A 200 19.63 12.31 14.04
N ARG A 201 18.38 12.04 14.40
CA ARG A 201 17.86 11.99 15.78
C ARG A 201 18.00 10.59 16.37
N LEU A 202 19.23 10.09 16.39
CA LEU A 202 19.55 8.68 16.67
C LEU A 202 19.15 8.24 18.08
N GLU A 203 19.38 9.09 19.08
CA GLU A 203 19.00 8.83 20.47
C GLU A 203 17.48 8.70 20.62
N GLU A 204 16.71 9.54 19.91
CA GLU A 204 15.25 9.51 19.92
C GLU A 204 14.69 8.28 19.19
N ALA A 205 15.44 7.72 18.23
CA ALA A 205 15.07 6.49 17.55
C ALA A 205 15.21 5.24 18.44
N TYR A 206 15.94 5.30 19.56
CA TYR A 206 16.20 4.14 20.41
C TYR A 206 14.91 3.54 20.98
N GLU A 207 14.13 4.33 21.72
CA GLU A 207 12.90 3.89 22.38
C GLU A 207 11.90 3.22 21.43
N PRO A 208 11.52 3.84 20.28
CA PRO A 208 10.61 3.18 19.36
C PRO A 208 11.20 1.91 18.74
N THR A 209 12.53 1.85 18.51
CA THR A 209 13.17 0.61 18.04
C THR A 209 13.09 -0.50 19.09
N ALA A 210 13.43 -0.19 20.33
CA ALA A 210 13.47 -1.15 21.42
C ALA A 210 12.08 -1.75 21.68
N ALA A 211 11.04 -0.91 21.66
CA ALA A 211 9.67 -1.35 21.84
C ALA A 211 9.18 -2.25 20.69
N ALA A 212 9.54 -1.95 19.43
CA ALA A 212 9.24 -2.83 18.31
C ALA A 212 9.95 -4.19 18.44
N VAL A 213 11.22 -4.20 18.87
CA VAL A 213 11.96 -5.45 19.13
C VAL A 213 11.30 -6.28 20.24
N GLU A 214 10.87 -5.65 21.34
CA GLU A 214 10.18 -6.34 22.44
C GLU A 214 8.91 -7.05 21.94
N PHE A 215 8.13 -6.36 21.10
CA PHE A 215 6.96 -6.96 20.47
C PHE A 215 7.33 -8.15 19.57
N TRP A 216 8.26 -7.98 18.63
CA TRP A 216 8.60 -9.05 17.69
C TRP A 216 9.29 -10.25 18.34
N ARG A 217 9.98 -10.05 19.47
CA ARG A 217 10.54 -11.14 20.29
C ARG A 217 9.47 -12.07 20.86
N THR A 218 8.29 -11.55 21.20
CA THR A 218 7.19 -12.34 21.76
C THR A 218 6.32 -13.01 20.69
N HIS A 219 6.57 -12.72 19.40
CA HIS A 219 5.79 -13.22 18.25
C HIS A 219 6.67 -13.93 17.21
N THR A 220 7.82 -14.50 17.63
CA THR A 220 8.86 -15.03 16.74
C THR A 220 8.45 -16.23 15.89
N ASP A 221 7.47 -17.02 16.30
CA ASP A 221 7.13 -18.28 15.62
C ASP A 221 6.55 -18.04 14.21
N GLU A 222 5.72 -17.01 14.05
CA GLU A 222 5.14 -16.61 12.77
C GLU A 222 5.85 -15.42 12.12
N GLN A 223 6.57 -14.61 12.92
CA GLN A 223 7.12 -13.32 12.48
C GLN A 223 8.65 -13.25 12.61
N ARG A 224 9.32 -14.40 12.47
CA ARG A 224 10.78 -14.53 12.50
C ARG A 224 11.50 -13.51 11.60
N PRO A 225 11.10 -13.30 10.33
CA PRO A 225 11.78 -12.33 9.48
C PRO A 225 11.69 -10.90 10.01
N ARG A 226 10.53 -10.50 10.55
CA ARG A 226 10.35 -9.17 11.15
C ARG A 226 11.21 -9.00 12.39
N CYS A 227 11.25 -10.00 13.28
CA CYS A 227 12.10 -9.99 14.46
C CYS A 227 13.58 -9.82 14.08
N ILE A 228 14.09 -10.61 13.13
CA ILE A 228 15.47 -10.52 12.63
C ILE A 228 15.77 -9.12 12.07
N SER A 229 14.88 -8.58 11.22
CA SER A 229 15.09 -7.27 10.59
C SER A 229 15.13 -6.13 11.62
N THR A 230 14.23 -6.16 12.61
CA THR A 230 14.14 -5.12 13.65
C THR A 230 15.34 -5.21 14.62
N LEU A 231 15.80 -6.41 14.95
CA LEU A 231 17.01 -6.61 15.76
C LEU A 231 18.29 -6.11 15.06
N ASN A 232 18.42 -6.37 13.76
CA ASN A 232 19.55 -5.85 12.99
C ASN A 232 19.53 -4.32 12.93
N GLU A 233 18.35 -3.72 12.81
CA GLU A 233 18.19 -2.27 12.82
C GLU A 233 18.49 -1.67 14.20
N LEU A 234 18.04 -2.29 15.29
CA LEU A 234 18.46 -1.94 16.65
C LEU A 234 19.98 -1.99 16.80
N GLY A 235 20.60 -3.04 16.28
CA GLY A 235 22.05 -3.22 16.30
C GLY A 235 22.79 -2.07 15.62
N ARG A 236 22.38 -1.71 14.40
CA ARG A 236 22.94 -0.57 13.66
C ARG A 236 22.78 0.74 14.44
N ARG A 237 21.56 1.03 14.93
CA ARG A 237 21.25 2.26 15.66
C ARG A 237 22.07 2.40 16.94
N LEU A 238 22.20 1.32 17.71
CA LEU A 238 23.01 1.26 18.92
C LEU A 238 24.49 1.54 18.65
N VAL A 239 25.05 0.96 17.59
CA VAL A 239 26.43 1.26 17.16
C VAL A 239 26.58 2.72 16.78
N SER A 240 25.60 3.31 16.07
CA SER A 240 25.65 4.72 15.66
C SER A 240 25.64 5.70 16.83
N ILE A 241 25.05 5.35 17.98
CA ILE A 241 25.09 6.16 19.22
C ILE A 241 26.21 5.74 20.20
N GLY A 242 27.17 4.94 19.74
CA GLY A 242 28.35 4.53 20.53
C GLY A 242 28.12 3.36 21.50
N ARG A 243 26.94 2.73 21.52
CA ARG A 243 26.61 1.55 22.34
C ARG A 243 26.96 0.25 21.60
N VAL A 244 28.25 0.10 21.28
CA VAL A 244 28.76 -0.94 20.37
C VAL A 244 28.50 -2.36 20.88
N GLU A 245 28.72 -2.62 22.17
CA GLU A 245 28.53 -3.95 22.77
C GLU A 245 27.07 -4.39 22.68
N GLU A 246 26.14 -3.48 22.98
CA GLU A 246 24.70 -3.75 22.92
C GLU A 246 24.23 -3.93 21.48
N GLY A 247 24.79 -3.15 20.54
CA GLY A 247 24.51 -3.31 19.13
C GLY A 247 24.96 -4.66 18.58
N ASN A 248 26.16 -5.11 18.95
CA ASN A 248 26.67 -6.43 18.61
C ASN A 248 25.83 -7.55 19.22
N ALA A 249 25.34 -7.38 20.46
CA ALA A 249 24.45 -8.33 21.10
C ALA A 249 23.12 -8.50 20.34
N ALA A 250 22.52 -7.40 19.87
CA ALA A 250 21.31 -7.42 19.06
C ALA A 250 21.51 -8.14 17.71
N CYS A 251 22.61 -7.85 17.00
CA CYS A 251 22.96 -8.55 15.74
C CYS A 251 23.24 -10.05 15.98
N ALA A 252 23.91 -10.40 17.08
CA ALA A 252 24.15 -11.79 17.44
C ALA A 252 22.85 -12.55 17.74
N GLU A 253 21.87 -11.89 18.37
CA GLU A 253 20.53 -12.45 18.57
C GLU A 253 19.80 -12.69 17.24
N ALA A 254 19.82 -11.71 16.32
CA ALA A 254 19.24 -11.86 14.99
C ALA A 254 19.84 -13.07 14.24
N ALA A 255 21.17 -13.23 14.30
CA ALA A 255 21.86 -14.37 13.70
C ALA A 255 21.46 -15.72 14.32
N ARG A 256 21.30 -15.78 15.66
CA ARG A 256 20.81 -16.98 16.35
C ARG A 256 19.41 -17.36 15.88
N ILE A 257 18.49 -16.39 15.82
CA ILE A 257 17.12 -16.61 15.36
C ILE A 257 17.11 -17.08 13.88
N SER A 258 17.94 -16.47 13.03
CA SER A 258 18.08 -16.88 11.62
C SER A 258 18.60 -18.32 11.47
N GLY A 259 19.44 -18.78 12.39
CA GLY A 259 20.02 -20.13 12.37
C GLY A 259 19.12 -21.23 12.93
N MET A 260 17.99 -20.89 13.56
CA MET A 260 17.01 -21.87 14.03
C MET A 260 16.27 -22.48 12.83
N ARG A 261 16.50 -23.76 12.52
CA ARG A 261 15.73 -24.49 11.50
C ARG A 261 14.25 -24.54 11.89
N THR A 262 13.36 -24.36 10.91
CA THR A 262 11.91 -24.60 11.00
C THR A 262 11.62 -26.08 11.21
#